data_AF-A0A7T8K0F5-F1
#
_entry.id   AF-A0A7T8K0F5-F1
#
_cell.length_a   1.000
_cell.length_b   1.000
_cell.length_c   1.000
_cell.angle_alpha   90.00
_cell.angle_beta   90.00
_cell.angle_gamma   90.00
#
_symmetry.space_group_name_H-M   'P 1'
#
loop_
_entity.id
_entity.type
_entity.pdbx_description
1 polymer ?
#
loop_
_entity_poly.entity_id
_entity_poly.type
_entity_poly.pdbx_seq_one_letter_code
_entity_poly.pdbx_strand_id
1 'polypeptide(L)'
;MDARNNYGVCGGPCQHQRRVGLVLWHPSAQNVLLSAGSDNNVIIWNVGTGEALSAFTLPDMVYSGCWNWNGSEVLFTARIDRFDGLTP
;
A
#
# COMPACT_ATOMS: atom_id res chain seq x y z
N MET A 1 12.72 38.28 -2.17
CA MET A 1 11.45 38.21 -1.42
C MET A 1 10.36 37.98 -2.46
N ASP A 2 10.21 36.76 -2.97
CA ASP A 2 9.14 35.90 -2.48
C ASP A 2 9.57 34.43 -2.35
N ALA A 3 9.17 33.83 -1.23
CA ALA A 3 9.61 32.55 -0.73
C ALA A 3 8.58 31.48 -1.07
N ARG A 4 8.85 30.64 -2.06
CA ARG A 4 8.15 29.36 -2.24
C ARG A 4 9.17 28.22 -2.35
N ASN A 5 9.61 27.80 -1.16
CA ASN A 5 10.21 26.53 -0.77
C ASN A 5 10.53 25.53 -1.91
N ASN A 6 11.82 25.44 -2.23
CA ASN A 6 12.71 24.34 -1.82
C ASN A 6 12.04 23.01 -1.39
N TYR A 7 11.44 22.31 -2.35
CA TYR A 7 11.27 20.86 -2.27
C TYR A 7 11.92 20.22 -3.49
N GLY A 8 13.23 19.99 -3.41
CA GLY A 8 13.86 18.99 -4.24
C GLY A 8 13.37 17.62 -3.78
N VAL A 9 12.48 16.99 -4.53
CA VAL A 9 12.07 15.60 -4.28
C VAL A 9 11.61 14.98 -5.60
N CYS A 10 12.48 14.10 -6.11
CA CYS A 10 12.20 12.98 -7.02
C CYS A 10 11.15 13.21 -8.12
N GLY A 11 11.59 13.75 -9.26
CA GLY A 11 10.81 13.87 -10.51
C GLY A 11 10.54 12.55 -11.26
N GLY A 12 10.30 11.45 -10.53
CA GLY A 12 9.86 10.17 -11.10
C GLY A 12 8.35 9.97 -10.93
N PRO A 13 7.70 9.13 -11.75
CA PRO A 13 6.28 8.84 -11.59
C PRO A 13 6.01 8.21 -10.22
N CYS A 14 5.27 8.93 -9.38
CA CYS A 14 4.85 8.48 -8.05
C CYS A 14 3.87 7.31 -8.19
N GLN A 15 4.29 6.12 -7.78
CA GLN A 15 3.46 4.89 -7.85
C GLN A 15 2.26 4.93 -6.91
N HIS A 16 2.34 5.69 -5.81
CA HIS A 16 1.20 6.04 -4.99
C HIS A 16 0.77 7.49 -5.23
N GLN A 17 -0.48 7.69 -5.62
CA GLN A 17 -1.04 9.02 -5.93
C GLN A 17 -1.51 9.78 -4.67
N ARG A 18 -1.64 9.08 -3.55
CA ARG A 18 -2.09 9.64 -2.27
C ARG A 18 -1.20 9.22 -1.12
N ARG A 19 -1.37 9.87 0.03
CA ARG A 19 -0.62 9.60 1.25
C ARG A 19 -0.67 8.10 1.55
N VAL A 20 0.51 7.50 1.69
CA VAL A 20 0.64 6.11 2.14
C VAL A 20 0.19 6.08 3.59
N GLY A 21 -0.88 5.33 3.86
CA GLY A 21 -1.48 5.23 5.18
C GLY A 21 -0.88 4.09 6.00
N LEU A 22 -0.38 3.05 5.32
CA LEU A 22 0.12 1.85 5.95
C LEU A 22 1.41 1.37 5.29
N VAL A 23 2.38 1.00 6.11
CA VAL A 23 3.61 0.33 5.66
C VAL A 23 3.90 -0.83 6.60
N LEU A 24 4.03 -2.03 6.06
CA LEU A 24 4.26 -3.25 6.83
C LEU A 24 5.45 -4.02 6.26
N TRP A 25 6.40 -4.36 7.12
CA TRP A 25 7.46 -5.29 6.78
C TRP A 25 7.00 -6.71 6.96
N HIS A 26 7.44 -7.58 6.06
CA HIS A 26 7.22 -9.00 6.20
C HIS A 26 8.04 -9.55 7.39
N PRO A 27 7.46 -10.40 8.27
CA PRO A 27 8.14 -10.85 9.49
C PRO A 27 9.26 -11.87 9.26
N SER A 28 9.16 -12.71 8.22
CA SER A 28 10.12 -13.79 7.92
C SER A 28 10.98 -13.56 6.66
N ALA A 29 10.39 -13.13 5.54
CA ALA A 29 11.08 -12.75 4.31
C ALA A 29 11.81 -11.41 4.43
N GLN A 30 13.13 -11.48 4.28
CA GLN A 30 13.98 -10.30 4.21
C GLN A 30 13.74 -9.58 2.88
N ASN A 31 13.65 -8.26 2.93
CA ASN A 31 13.43 -7.36 1.80
C ASN A 31 12.01 -7.32 1.22
N VAL A 32 11.02 -7.93 1.86
CA VAL A 32 9.62 -7.76 1.42
C VAL A 32 8.95 -6.67 2.25
N LEU A 33 8.48 -5.64 1.55
CA LEU A 33 7.74 -4.52 2.13
C LEU A 33 6.36 -4.45 1.49
N LEU A 34 5.37 -4.11 2.28
CA LEU A 34 4.04 -3.80 1.77
C LEU A 34 3.70 -2.36 2.08
N SER A 35 3.24 -1.64 1.07
CA SER A 35 2.69 -0.29 1.20
C SER A 35 1.22 -0.31 0.81
N ALA A 36 0.37 0.29 1.63
CA ALA A 36 -1.02 0.54 1.30
C ALA A 36 -1.28 2.05 1.32
N GLY A 37 -1.76 2.57 0.20
CA GLY A 37 -2.11 3.97 0.05
C GLY A 37 -3.59 4.25 0.27
N SER A 38 -3.90 5.51 0.57
CA SER A 38 -5.27 6.03 0.54
C SER A 38 -5.86 6.10 -0.89
N ASP A 39 -5.11 5.65 -1.89
CA ASP A 39 -5.54 5.40 -3.26
C ASP A 39 -6.14 3.98 -3.43
N ASN A 40 -6.35 3.26 -2.32
CA ASN A 40 -6.86 1.90 -2.25
C ASN A 40 -5.96 0.88 -2.95
N ASN A 41 -4.74 1.27 -3.30
CA ASN A 41 -3.75 0.39 -3.89
C ASN A 41 -2.83 -0.14 -2.79
N VAL A 42 -2.65 -1.45 -2.80
CA VAL A 42 -1.70 -2.19 -1.98
C VAL A 42 -0.61 -2.71 -2.89
N ILE A 43 0.63 -2.33 -2.63
CA ILE A 43 1.78 -2.77 -3.43
C ILE A 43 2.77 -3.49 -2.53
N ILE A 44 3.18 -4.66 -2.97
CA ILE A 44 4.24 -5.47 -2.38
C ILE A 44 5.52 -5.17 -3.15
N TRP A 45 6.55 -4.76 -2.42
CA TRP A 45 7.86 -4.39 -2.93
C TRP A 45 8.88 -5.42 -2.48
N ASN A 46 9.77 -5.75 -3.40
CA ASN A 46 11.05 -6.34 -3.07
C ASN A 46 12.07 -5.19 -2.93
N VAL A 47 12.44 -4.85 -1.71
CA VAL A 47 13.41 -3.80 -1.38
C VAL A 47 14.82 -4.18 -1.82
N GLY A 48 15.12 -5.47 -2.00
CA GLY A 48 16.43 -5.94 -2.43
C GLY A 48 16.68 -5.67 -3.92
N THR A 49 15.62 -5.67 -4.73
CA THR A 49 15.68 -5.37 -6.17
C THR A 49 15.09 -4.00 -6.52
N GLY A 50 14.31 -3.40 -5.61
CA GLY A 50 13.56 -2.17 -5.86
C GLY A 50 12.30 -2.38 -6.71
N GLU A 51 11.88 -3.62 -6.95
CA GLU A 51 10.77 -3.94 -7.85
C GLU A 51 9.46 -4.17 -7.09
N ALA A 52 8.33 -3.78 -7.72
CA ALA A 52 7.01 -4.15 -7.24
C ALA A 52 6.73 -5.61 -7.61
N LEU A 53 6.66 -6.49 -6.61
CA LEU A 53 6.32 -7.91 -6.79
C LEU A 53 4.86 -8.08 -7.19
N SER A 54 3.96 -7.32 -6.57
CA SER A 54 2.52 -7.43 -6.80
C SER A 54 1.82 -6.16 -6.39
N ALA A 55 0.79 -5.77 -7.14
CA ALA A 55 -0.07 -4.65 -6.81
C ALA A 55 -1.52 -5.12 -6.87
N PHE A 56 -2.29 -4.78 -5.83
CA PHE A 56 -3.69 -5.12 -5.69
C PHE A 56 -4.48 -3.86 -5.40
N THR A 57 -5.62 -3.68 -6.09
CA THR A 57 -6.54 -2.58 -5.82
C THR A 57 -7.69 -3.12 -5.00
N LEU A 58 -7.90 -2.54 -3.82
CA LEU A 58 -9.01 -2.86 -2.96
C LEU A 58 -10.22 -1.96 -3.30
N PRO A 59 -11.45 -2.44 -3.05
CA PRO A 59 -12.67 -1.70 -3.40
C PRO A 59 -12.82 -0.39 -2.61
N ASP A 60 -12.19 -0.28 -1.44
CA ASP A 60 -12.30 0.87 -0.56
C ASP A 60 -10.99 1.13 0.21
N MET A 61 -11.00 2.19 1.01
CA MET A 61 -9.87 2.63 1.81
C MET A 61 -9.47 1.58 2.85
N VAL A 62 -8.18 1.24 2.84
CA VAL A 62 -7.55 0.38 3.84
C VAL A 62 -7.29 1.18 5.11
N TYR A 63 -7.80 0.70 6.24
CA TYR A 63 -7.54 1.31 7.55
C TYR A 63 -6.35 0.68 8.25
N SER A 64 -6.26 -0.64 8.19
CA SER A 64 -5.23 -1.41 8.89
C SER A 64 -4.90 -2.68 8.13
N GLY A 65 -3.72 -3.24 8.39
CA GLY A 65 -3.32 -4.53 7.88
C GLY A 65 -2.36 -5.22 8.82
N CYS A 66 -2.27 -6.54 8.71
CA CYS A 66 -1.38 -7.37 9.51
C CYS A 66 -0.90 -8.57 8.70
N TRP A 67 0.34 -8.98 8.90
CA TRP A 67 0.88 -10.21 8.34
C TRP A 67 0.61 -11.39 9.26
N ASN A 68 0.35 -12.55 8.69
CA ASN A 68 0.42 -13.81 9.44
C ASN A 68 1.85 -14.01 9.97
N TRP A 69 2.01 -14.74 11.08
CA TRP A 69 3.32 -14.97 11.72
C TRP A 69 4.31 -15.70 10.80
N ASN A 70 3.80 -16.58 9.94
CA ASN A 70 4.58 -17.23 8.89
C ASN A 70 4.86 -16.30 7.68
N GLY A 71 4.15 -15.17 7.57
CA GLY A 71 4.19 -14.23 6.45
C GLY A 71 3.59 -14.75 5.14
N SER A 72 2.96 -15.92 5.14
CA SER A 72 2.33 -16.48 3.93
C SER A 72 1.09 -15.70 3.50
N GLU A 73 0.47 -14.98 4.44
CA GLU A 73 -0.81 -14.28 4.21
C GLU A 73 -0.77 -12.90 4.85
N VAL A 74 -1.59 -12.02 4.27
CA VAL A 74 -1.82 -10.66 4.74
C VAL A 74 -3.31 -10.44 4.94
N LEU A 75 -3.65 -9.85 6.06
CA LEU A 75 -4.99 -9.36 6.34
C LEU A 75 -5.01 -7.85 6.12
N PHE A 76 -6.01 -7.35 5.41
CA PHE A 76 -6.34 -5.93 5.35
C PHE A 76 -7.75 -5.72 5.85
N THR A 77 -7.95 -4.67 6.63
CA THR A 77 -9.27 -4.17 6.98
C THR A 77 -9.57 -2.98 6.08
N ALA A 78 -10.52 -3.17 5.18
CA ALA A 78 -11.06 -2.10 4.34
C ALA A 78 -12.53 -1.87 4.70
N ARG A 79 -13.02 -0.65 4.49
CA ARG A 79 -14.47 -0.42 4.49
C ARG A 79 -15.09 -1.13 3.29
N ILE A 80 -16.34 -1.54 3.38
CA ILE A 80 -17.08 -1.95 2.17
C ILE A 80 -18.43 -1.25 2.23
N ASP A 81 -18.53 -0.13 1.50
CA ASP A 81 -19.71 0.73 1.54
C ASP A 81 -20.87 0.20 0.70
N ARG A 82 -20.67 -0.90 -0.04
CA ARG A 82 -21.73 -1.59 -0.79
C ARG A 82 -21.57 -3.10 -0.75
N PHE A 83 -22.42 -3.76 0.05
CA PHE A 83 -22.95 -5.06 -0.34
C PHE A 83 -24.08 -4.76 -1.33
N ASP A 84 -23.76 -4.62 -2.62
CA ASP A 84 -24.81 -4.61 -3.63
C ASP A 84 -25.45 -6.01 -3.59
N GLY A 85 -26.58 -6.10 -2.89
CA GLY A 85 -27.28 -7.32 -2.50
C GLY A 85 -27.89 -8.10 -3.66
N LEU A 86 -27.05 -8.54 -4.59
CA LEU A 86 -27.32 -9.56 -5.58
C LEU A 86 -26.37 -10.70 -5.19
N THR A 87 -26.82 -11.80 -4.60
CA THR A 87 -27.79 -12.74 -5.19
C THR A 87 -28.33 -13.70 -4.10
N PRO A 88 -29.46 -14.41 -4.34
CA PRO A 88 -29.54 -15.83 -4.03
C PRO A 88 -28.71 -16.66 -5.01
#